data_AF-A0A9X6WKA3-F1
#
_entry.id   AF-A0A9X6WKA3-F1
#
_cell.length_a   1.000
_cell.length_b   1.000
_cell.length_c   1.000
_cell.angle_alpha   90.00
_cell.angle_beta   90.00
_cell.angle_gamma   90.00
#
_symmetry.space_group_name_H-M   'P 1'
#
loop_
_entity.id
_entity.type
_entity.pdbx_description
1 polymer ?
#
loop_
_entity_poly.entity_id
_entity_poly.type
_entity_poly.pdbx_seq_one_letter_code
_entity_poly.pdbx_strand_id
1 'polypeptide(L)'
;MIRPFVENPREIEELEDSTMMKAYREAEKGNLKPLKAMYQSRFGFGHEHLVKGYYKLGGWFFDLSDFCKDYLVKDKYGDWTEYKTPNKTCLYNMIGRHNVVEIIIR
;
A
#
# COMPACT_ATOMS: atom_id res chain seq x y z
N MET A 1 -8.89 -4.37 -6.95
CA MET A 1 -9.06 -4.35 -8.42
C MET A 1 -7.71 -4.07 -9.11
N ILE A 2 -7.36 -4.77 -10.19
CA ILE A 2 -6.14 -4.50 -10.98
C ILE A 2 -6.54 -3.86 -12.31
N ARG A 3 -5.89 -2.75 -12.72
CA ARG A 3 -6.18 -2.04 -13.98
C ARG A 3 -4.94 -1.40 -14.59
N PRO A 4 -4.84 -1.23 -15.93
CA PRO A 4 -3.70 -0.57 -16.54
C PRO A 4 -3.75 0.95 -16.26
N PHE A 5 -2.57 1.60 -16.15
CA PHE A 5 -2.44 3.07 -16.06
C PHE A 5 -1.58 3.67 -17.18
N VAL A 6 -1.13 2.84 -18.12
CA VAL A 6 -0.40 3.23 -19.33
C VAL A 6 -1.05 2.55 -20.53
N GLU A 7 -0.82 3.07 -21.73
CA GLU A 7 -1.42 2.57 -22.98
C GLU A 7 -0.95 1.15 -23.34
N ASN A 8 0.34 0.85 -23.11
CA ASN A 8 0.95 -0.44 -23.40
C ASN A 8 1.61 -1.00 -22.11
N PRO A 9 0.83 -1.57 -21.17
CA PRO A 9 1.39 -2.21 -19.98
C PRO A 9 2.13 -3.49 -20.38
N ARG A 10 2.98 -4.02 -19.48
CA ARG A 10 3.50 -5.39 -19.64
C ARG A 10 2.35 -6.39 -19.57
N GLU A 11 2.52 -7.55 -20.18
CA GLU A 11 1.57 -8.65 -20.00
C GLU A 11 1.44 -9.00 -18.50
N ILE A 12 0.22 -9.20 -18.01
CA ILE A 12 -0.01 -9.36 -16.58
C ILE A 12 0.58 -10.67 -16.04
N GLU A 13 0.69 -11.67 -16.91
CA GLU A 13 1.31 -12.97 -16.66
C GLU A 13 2.81 -12.82 -16.34
N GLU A 14 3.49 -11.83 -16.90
CA GLU A 14 4.90 -11.54 -16.57
C GLU A 14 5.06 -11.04 -15.12
N LEU A 15 3.98 -10.60 -14.48
CA LEU A 15 3.98 -10.12 -13.10
C LEU A 15 3.60 -11.19 -12.07
N GLU A 16 3.21 -12.40 -12.51
CA GLU A 16 2.83 -13.55 -11.65
C GLU A 16 3.81 -13.78 -10.52
N ASP A 17 5.11 -13.71 -10.84
CA ASP A 17 6.16 -13.99 -9.88
C ASP A 17 6.54 -12.81 -8.97
N SER A 18 6.00 -11.62 -9.24
CA SER A 18 6.28 -10.43 -8.45
C SER A 18 5.75 -10.53 -7.03
N THR A 19 6.48 -9.91 -6.09
CA THR A 19 6.06 -9.81 -4.69
C THR A 19 4.67 -9.19 -4.55
N MET A 20 4.35 -8.18 -5.36
CA MET A 20 3.05 -7.51 -5.33
C MET A 20 1.92 -8.44 -5.79
N MET A 21 2.07 -9.11 -6.94
CA MET A 21 1.02 -10.01 -7.45
C MET A 21 0.74 -11.16 -6.47
N LYS A 22 1.81 -11.79 -5.94
CA LYS A 22 1.70 -12.84 -4.92
C LYS A 22 0.99 -12.32 -3.66
N ALA A 23 1.36 -11.14 -3.17
CA ALA A 23 0.75 -10.57 -1.98
C ALA A 23 -0.72 -10.15 -2.20
N TYR A 24 -1.05 -9.64 -3.38
CA TYR A 24 -2.40 -9.25 -3.76
C TYR A 24 -3.33 -10.46 -3.80
N ARG A 25 -2.93 -11.55 -4.47
CA ARG A 25 -3.73 -12.78 -4.54
C ARG A 25 -3.95 -13.44 -3.20
N GLU A 26 -2.96 -13.42 -2.32
CA GLU A 26 -3.13 -13.91 -0.95
C GLU A 26 -4.08 -13.03 -0.15
N ALA A 27 -4.05 -11.71 -0.36
CA ALA A 27 -5.00 -10.78 0.25
C ALA A 27 -6.44 -11.03 -0.21
N GLU A 28 -6.66 -11.34 -1.48
CA GLU A 28 -7.99 -11.73 -2.02
C GLU A 28 -8.54 -12.99 -1.35
N LYS A 29 -7.67 -13.89 -0.88
CA LYS A 29 -8.05 -15.08 -0.10
C LYS A 29 -8.20 -14.79 1.40
N GLY A 30 -8.08 -13.53 1.83
CA GLY A 30 -8.13 -13.11 3.23
C GLY A 30 -6.79 -13.19 3.98
N ASN A 31 -5.72 -13.66 3.34
CA ASN A 31 -4.39 -13.72 3.94
C ASN A 31 -3.61 -12.41 3.72
N LEU A 32 -3.78 -11.46 4.64
CA LEU A 32 -3.10 -10.16 4.56
C LEU A 32 -1.62 -10.18 4.98
N LYS A 33 -1.07 -11.33 5.40
CA LYS A 33 0.32 -11.39 5.94
C LYS A 33 1.37 -10.98 4.89
N PRO A 34 1.34 -11.47 3.64
CA PRO A 34 2.30 -11.06 2.63
C PRO A 34 2.18 -9.57 2.27
N LEU A 35 0.95 -9.07 2.14
CA LEU A 35 0.69 -7.65 1.87
C LEU A 35 1.27 -6.75 2.97
N LYS A 36 1.03 -7.10 4.24
CA LYS A 36 1.56 -6.36 5.39
C LYS A 36 3.10 -6.36 5.44
N ALA A 37 3.75 -7.43 4.99
CA ALA A 37 5.21 -7.51 4.93
C ALA A 37 5.81 -6.50 3.95
N MET A 38 5.09 -6.14 2.88
CA MET A 38 5.54 -5.13 1.93
C MET A 38 5.79 -3.76 2.59
N TYR A 39 5.02 -3.42 3.63
CA TYR A 39 5.16 -2.16 4.39
C TYR A 39 6.40 -2.12 5.29
N GLN A 40 7.16 -3.21 5.41
CA GLN A 40 8.39 -3.25 6.21
C GLN A 40 9.63 -2.84 5.40
N SER A 41 9.58 -2.94 4.06
CA SER A 41 10.72 -2.68 3.18
C SER A 41 10.72 -1.23 2.71
N ARG A 42 11.45 -0.34 3.37
CA ARG A 42 11.52 1.10 3.04
C ARG A 42 12.09 1.44 1.65
N PHE A 43 12.50 0.44 0.87
CA PHE A 43 13.18 0.61 -0.41
C PHE A 43 12.46 -0.17 -1.51
N GLY A 44 12.02 0.53 -2.55
CA GLY A 44 11.35 -0.04 -3.72
C GLY A 44 10.50 0.99 -4.46
N PHE A 45 10.45 0.89 -5.79
CA PHE A 45 9.59 1.74 -6.63
C PHE A 45 8.11 1.45 -6.35
N GLY A 46 7.31 2.48 -6.01
CA GLY A 46 5.89 2.34 -5.70
C GLY A 46 5.56 2.08 -4.23
N HIS A 47 6.57 1.95 -3.36
CA HIS A 47 6.39 1.76 -1.92
C HIS A 47 5.69 2.97 -1.27
N GLU A 48 5.97 4.18 -1.75
CA GLU A 48 5.32 5.43 -1.37
C GLU A 48 3.81 5.47 -1.68
N HIS A 49 3.33 4.58 -2.56
CA HIS A 49 1.93 4.46 -2.89
C HIS A 49 1.17 3.51 -1.96
N LEU A 50 1.86 2.60 -1.26
CA LEU A 50 1.22 1.66 -0.34
C LEU A 50 0.43 2.39 0.74
N VAL A 51 0.95 3.50 1.27
CA VAL A 51 0.23 4.34 2.25
C VAL A 51 -0.96 5.11 1.68
N LYS A 52 -1.16 5.08 0.37
CA LYS A 52 -2.31 5.64 -0.33
C LYS A 52 -3.30 4.54 -0.76
N GLY A 53 -3.07 3.29 -0.34
CA GLY A 53 -3.94 2.16 -0.66
C GLY A 53 -3.80 1.65 -2.10
N TYR A 54 -2.68 1.88 -2.77
CA TYR A 54 -2.43 1.29 -4.09
C TYR A 54 -0.95 0.98 -4.34
N TYR A 55 -0.66 0.22 -5.40
CA TYR A 55 0.70 -0.03 -5.85
C TYR A 55 0.78 0.02 -7.39
N LYS A 56 1.91 0.45 -7.93
CA LYS A 56 2.15 0.48 -9.38
C LYS A 56 3.29 -0.45 -9.76
N LEU A 57 3.06 -1.34 -10.72
CA LEU A 57 4.07 -2.28 -11.21
C LEU A 57 3.81 -2.63 -12.68
N GLY A 58 4.83 -2.55 -13.54
CA GLY A 58 4.74 -3.02 -14.93
C GLY A 58 3.65 -2.37 -15.79
N GLY A 59 3.24 -1.13 -15.48
CA GLY A 59 2.11 -0.47 -16.16
C GLY A 59 0.73 -0.75 -15.56
N TRP A 60 0.67 -1.55 -14.49
CA TRP A 60 -0.55 -1.90 -13.76
C TRP A 60 -0.68 -1.18 -12.44
N PHE A 61 -1.92 -0.80 -12.13
CA PHE A 61 -2.38 -0.25 -10.87
C PHE A 61 -3.09 -1.34 -10.06
N PHE A 62 -2.56 -1.63 -8.88
CA PHE A 62 -3.14 -2.55 -7.90
C PHE A 62 -3.88 -1.72 -6.87
N ASP A 63 -5.22 -1.76 -6.90
CA ASP A 63 -6.04 -1.15 -5.86
C ASP A 63 -6.08 -2.03 -4.62
N LEU A 64 -5.57 -1.53 -3.50
CA LEU A 64 -5.49 -2.24 -2.22
C LEU A 64 -6.56 -1.77 -1.23
N SER A 65 -7.50 -0.91 -1.66
CA SER A 65 -8.46 -0.26 -0.78
C SER A 65 -9.29 -1.24 0.05
N ASP A 66 -9.73 -2.34 -0.55
CA ASP A 66 -10.52 -3.38 0.12
C ASP A 66 -9.77 -4.08 1.26
N PHE A 67 -8.44 -3.97 1.28
CA PHE A 67 -7.56 -4.57 2.28
C PHE A 67 -7.07 -3.56 3.33
N CYS A 68 -7.46 -2.30 3.19
CA CYS A 68 -6.97 -1.19 3.99
C CYS A 68 -8.05 -0.59 4.88
N LYS A 69 -7.59 0.20 5.86
CA LYS A 69 -8.39 1.12 6.66
C LYS A 69 -7.93 2.54 6.39
N ASP A 70 -8.84 3.48 6.57
CA ASP A 70 -8.55 4.89 6.41
C ASP A 70 -8.07 5.50 7.73
N TYR A 71 -6.99 6.28 7.63
CA TYR A 71 -6.34 6.95 8.73
C TYR A 71 -6.15 8.41 8.38
N LEU A 72 -6.70 9.30 9.21
CA LEU A 72 -6.34 10.71 9.17
C LEU A 72 -5.24 10.93 10.23
N VAL A 73 -4.06 11.34 9.77
CA VAL A 73 -2.87 11.46 10.62
C VAL A 73 -2.43 12.91 10.67
N LYS A 74 -2.22 13.42 11.88
CA LYS A 74 -1.55 14.70 12.11
C LYS A 74 -0.07 14.45 12.30
N ASP A 75 0.75 15.01 11.42
CA ASP A 75 2.19 14.97 11.63
C ASP A 75 2.67 16.06 12.61
N LYS A 76 3.91 15.94 13.08
CA LYS A 76 4.52 16.94 13.96
C LYS A 76 4.90 18.24 13.24
N TYR A 77 4.78 18.28 11.92
CA TYR A 77 5.12 19.43 11.07
C TYR A 77 3.90 20.27 10.67
N GLY A 78 2.68 19.81 11.01
CA GLY A 78 1.45 20.61 11.06
C GLY A 78 0.31 20.08 10.19
N ASP A 79 0.56 19.16 9.26
CA ASP A 79 -0.42 18.82 8.24
C ASP A 79 -1.19 17.53 8.57
N TRP A 80 -2.51 17.58 8.34
CA TRP A 80 -3.35 16.40 8.35
C TRP A 80 -3.27 15.70 6.99
N THR A 81 -2.83 14.46 6.99
CA THR A 81 -2.71 13.64 5.78
C THR A 81 -3.58 12.39 5.89
N GLU A 82 -4.30 12.08 4.82
CA GLU A 82 -5.04 10.83 4.69
C GLU A 82 -4.12 9.70 4.22
N TYR A 83 -4.17 8.59 4.94
CA TYR A 83 -3.47 7.36 4.62
C TYR A 83 -4.42 6.19 4.61
N LYS A 84 -4.10 5.19 3.80
CA LYS A 84 -4.88 3.98 3.62
C LYS A 84 -3.92 2.79 3.73
N THR A 85 -3.99 2.06 4.85
CA THR A 85 -3.10 0.92 5.14
C THR A 85 -3.85 -0.24 5.80
N PRO A 86 -3.34 -1.49 5.75
CA PRO A 86 -4.03 -2.64 6.37
C PRO A 86 -4.18 -2.54 7.89
N ASN A 87 -3.25 -1.86 8.54
CA ASN A 87 -3.30 -1.57 9.97
C ASN A 87 -2.35 -0.41 10.35
N LYS A 88 -2.45 0.00 11.62
CA LYS A 88 -1.63 1.08 12.21
C LYS A 88 -0.12 0.78 12.19
N THR A 89 0.27 -0.48 12.32
CA THR A 89 1.69 -0.88 12.26
C THR A 89 2.28 -0.66 10.87
N CYS A 90 1.55 -1.02 9.82
CA CYS A 90 1.93 -0.76 8.43
C CYS A 90 2.09 0.75 8.18
N LEU A 91 1.17 1.57 8.70
CA LEU A 91 1.30 3.03 8.65
C LEU A 91 2.59 3.50 9.32
N TYR A 92 2.85 3.07 10.56
CA TYR A 92 4.04 3.48 11.31
C TYR A 92 5.37 3.08 10.66
N ASN A 93 5.41 1.92 9.99
CA ASN A 93 6.61 1.47 9.31
C ASN A 93 6.98 2.39 8.14
N MET A 94 5.97 2.99 7.50
CA MET A 94 6.09 3.86 6.34
C MET A 94 6.44 5.30 6.71
N ILE A 95 5.66 5.92 7.59
CA ILE A 95 5.78 7.36 7.89
C ILE A 95 6.63 7.65 9.13
N GLY A 96 6.99 6.60 9.88
CA GLY A 96 7.73 6.71 11.13
C GLY A 96 6.81 7.11 12.30
N ARG A 97 6.66 6.23 13.28
CA ARG A 97 5.84 6.48 14.48
C ARG A 97 6.16 7.80 15.20
N HIS A 98 7.41 8.21 15.21
CA HIS A 98 7.88 9.43 15.89
C HIS A 98 7.45 10.73 15.19
N ASN A 99 6.92 10.65 13.95
CA ASN A 99 6.39 11.81 13.23
C ASN A 99 4.89 12.02 13.49
N VAL A 100 4.23 11.07 14.14
CA VAL A 100 2.77 11.09 14.34
C VAL A 100 2.41 11.72 15.68
N VAL A 101 1.61 12.78 15.63
CA VAL A 101 1.02 13.44 16.81
C VAL A 101 -0.34 12.84 17.14
N GLU A 102 -1.20 12.67 16.14
CA GLU A 102 -2.58 12.22 16.31
C GLU A 102 -3.00 11.30 15.15
N ILE A 103 -3.89 10.33 15.45
CA ILE A 103 -4.50 9.45 14.44
C ILE A 103 -5.98 9.29 14.72
N ILE A 104 -6.80 9.57 13.71
CA ILE A 104 -8.22 9.25 13.65
C ILE A 104 -8.41 8.08 12.67
N ILE A 105 -9.13 7.04 13.08
CA ILE A 105 -9.46 5.88 12.22
C ILE A 105 -10.87 6.11 11.68
N ARG A 106 -11.06 5.96 10.37
CA ARG A 106 -12.34 6.08 9.70
C ARG A 106 -12.82 4.72 9.17
#